data_AF-A0A314U734-F1
#
_entry.id   AF-A0A314U734-F1
#
_cell.length_a   1.000
_cell.length_b   1.000
_cell.length_c   1.000
_cell.angle_alpha   90.00
_cell.angle_beta   90.00
_cell.angle_gamma   90.00
#
_symmetry.space_group_name_H-M   'P 1'
#
loop_
_entity.id
_entity.type
_entity.pdbx_description
1 polymer ?
#
loop_
_entity_poly.entity_id
_entity_poly.type
_entity_poly.pdbx_seq_one_letter_code
_entity_poly.pdbx_strand_id
1 'polypeptide(L)'
;MDFSPPWLRILQGMCAIALFACLAQGPVNASNPQELEVKWSDFTSDFVFGVSTAATQIEGSSKEAGRGPSVWDYYVEKFPERIADHYNIDSYKRYKEDVKALKNLRVGSYRFSISWTRILPSKHLI
;
A
#
# COMPACT_ATOMS: atom_id res chain seq x y z
N MET A 1 18.70 36.89 -52.09
CA MET A 1 18.56 37.79 -50.93
C MET A 1 17.40 37.27 -50.12
N ASP A 2 17.65 36.64 -48.97
CA ASP A 2 16.58 36.06 -48.13
C ASP A 2 15.90 37.15 -47.30
N PHE A 3 14.63 37.42 -47.58
CA PHE A 3 13.77 38.39 -46.88
C PHE A 3 13.08 37.76 -45.66
N SER A 4 13.80 37.00 -44.83
CA SER A 4 13.23 36.51 -43.58
C SER A 4 13.15 37.66 -42.56
N PRO A 5 11.98 37.91 -41.94
CA PRO A 5 11.86 38.91 -40.89
C PRO A 5 12.77 38.57 -39.69
N PRO A 6 13.35 39.55 -38.98
CA PRO A 6 14.24 39.31 -37.83
C PRO A 6 13.61 38.46 -36.72
N TRP A 7 12.30 38.59 -36.52
CA TRP A 7 11.54 37.85 -35.50
C TRP A 7 11.43 36.35 -35.82
N LEU A 8 11.46 35.96 -37.10
CA LEU A 8 11.37 34.55 -37.50
C LEU A 8 12.61 33.77 -37.06
N ARG A 9 13.78 34.42 -37.08
CA ARG A 9 15.05 33.85 -36.61
C ARG A 9 15.06 33.67 -35.09
N ILE A 10 14.46 34.59 -34.36
CA ILE A 10 14.31 34.52 -32.90
C ILE A 10 13.35 33.37 -32.54
N LEU A 11 12.21 33.29 -33.22
CA LEU A 11 11.23 32.22 -33.00
C LEU A 11 11.79 30.84 -33.33
N GLN A 12 12.52 30.71 -34.44
CA GLN A 12 13.23 29.47 -34.80
C GLN A 12 14.30 29.10 -33.77
N GLY A 13 15.04 30.08 -33.24
CA GLY A 13 15.99 29.86 -32.15
C GLY A 13 15.32 29.37 -30.87
N MET A 14 14.18 29.96 -30.49
CA MET A 14 13.41 29.53 -29.32
C MET A 14 12.82 28.13 -29.50
N CYS A 15 12.27 27.81 -30.67
CA CYS A 15 11.80 26.45 -30.98
C CYS A 15 12.94 25.43 -30.96
N ALA A 16 14.11 25.79 -31.49
CA ALA A 16 15.28 24.91 -31.49
C ALA A 16 15.80 24.64 -30.06
N ILE A 17 15.79 25.65 -29.18
CA ILE A 17 16.18 25.50 -27.77
C ILE A 17 15.17 24.63 -27.01
N ALA A 18 13.86 24.84 -27.22
CA ALA A 18 12.82 24.02 -26.62
C ALA A 18 12.88 22.55 -27.09
N LEU A 19 13.13 22.33 -28.39
CA LEU A 19 13.32 21.00 -28.97
C LEU A 19 14.59 20.33 -28.42
N PHE A 20 15.70 21.06 -28.29
CA PHE A 20 16.93 20.54 -27.66
C PHE A 20 16.71 20.19 -26.19
N ALA A 21 15.96 21.01 -25.43
CA ALA A 21 15.65 20.74 -24.03
C ALA A 21 14.74 19.51 -23.87
N CYS A 22 13.77 19.31 -24.76
CA CYS A 22 12.93 18.10 -24.78
C CYS A 22 13.71 16.84 -25.19
N LEU A 23 14.65 16.96 -26.14
CA LEU A 23 15.48 15.84 -26.60
C LEU A 23 16.64 15.52 -25.66
N ALA A 24 17.02 16.45 -24.78
CA ALA A 24 18.05 16.25 -23.76
C ALA A 24 17.55 15.50 -22.52
N GLN A 25 16.23 15.31 -22.38
CA GLN A 25 15.68 14.41 -21.37
C GLN A 25 15.81 12.98 -21.89
N GLY A 26 16.91 12.31 -21.49
CA GLY A 26 17.08 10.89 -21.75
C GLY A 26 15.91 10.07 -21.17
N PRO A 27 15.67 8.86 -21.67
CA PRO A 27 14.66 7.97 -21.11
C PRO A 27 14.97 7.75 -19.62
N VAL A 28 13.98 8.02 -18.75
CA VAL A 28 14.09 7.76 -17.31
C VAL A 28 14.44 6.29 -17.12
N ASN A 29 15.62 6.03 -16.56
CA ASN A 29 16.08 4.68 -16.33
C ASN A 29 15.51 4.17 -15.00
N ALA A 30 14.36 3.49 -15.06
CA ALA A 30 13.65 2.95 -13.90
C ALA A 30 14.46 1.94 -13.05
N SER A 31 15.68 1.56 -13.47
CA SER A 31 16.58 0.68 -12.74
C SER A 31 17.50 1.40 -11.74
N ASN A 32 17.54 2.74 -11.73
CA ASN A 32 18.35 3.51 -10.78
C ASN A 32 17.55 3.90 -9.52
N PRO A 33 17.81 3.32 -8.34
CA PRO A 33 17.06 3.61 -7.11
C PRO A 33 17.23 5.05 -6.60
N GLN A 34 18.26 5.76 -7.07
CA GLN A 34 18.54 7.16 -6.69
C GLN A 34 17.68 8.16 -7.47
N GLU A 35 16.95 7.73 -8.50
CA GLU A 35 16.15 8.59 -9.37
C GLU A 35 14.66 8.61 -9.01
N LEU A 36 14.20 7.67 -8.16
CA LEU A 36 12.81 7.58 -7.67
C LEU A 36 12.71 8.06 -6.21
N GLU A 37 13.04 9.32 -5.95
CA GLU A 37 12.78 9.95 -4.64
C GLU A 37 11.32 10.40 -4.55
N VAL A 38 10.40 9.45 -4.31
CA VAL A 38 8.97 9.74 -4.17
C VAL A 38 8.66 10.41 -2.83
N LYS A 39 7.99 11.56 -2.87
CA LYS A 39 7.62 12.39 -1.71
C LYS A 39 6.11 12.44 -1.55
N TRP A 40 5.66 12.78 -0.35
CA TRP A 40 4.23 13.01 -0.07
C TRP A 40 3.63 14.13 -0.94
N SER A 41 4.45 15.11 -1.33
CA SER A 41 4.06 16.23 -2.20
C SER A 41 3.76 15.82 -3.64
N ASP A 42 4.16 14.61 -4.05
CA ASP A 42 3.97 14.14 -5.42
C ASP A 42 2.54 13.62 -5.66
N PHE A 43 1.75 13.48 -4.58
CA PHE A 43 0.36 13.04 -4.60
C PHE A 43 -0.59 14.22 -4.36
N THR A 44 -1.84 14.10 -4.80
CA THR A 44 -2.86 15.11 -4.56
C THR A 44 -3.15 15.26 -3.06
N SER A 45 -3.61 16.44 -2.62
CA SER A 45 -3.85 16.71 -1.20
C SER A 45 -4.94 15.84 -0.57
N ASP A 46 -5.80 15.24 -1.39
CA ASP A 46 -6.87 14.31 -1.01
C ASP A 46 -6.45 12.83 -1.11
N PHE A 47 -5.21 12.53 -1.52
CA PHE A 47 -4.69 11.17 -1.57
C PHE A 47 -4.48 10.60 -0.16
N VAL A 48 -4.99 9.38 0.08
CA VAL A 48 -4.93 8.72 1.39
C VAL A 48 -4.00 7.53 1.35
N PHE A 49 -2.88 7.62 2.07
CA PHE A 49 -2.04 6.46 2.36
C PHE A 49 -2.61 5.67 3.53
N GLY A 50 -2.54 4.35 3.42
CA GLY A 50 -3.03 3.43 4.43
C GLY A 50 -2.22 2.16 4.52
N VAL A 51 -2.54 1.37 5.54
CA VAL A 51 -2.03 0.01 5.71
C VAL A 51 -3.20 -0.96 5.81
N SER A 52 -2.93 -2.24 5.60
CA SER A 52 -3.98 -3.26 5.64
C SER A 52 -3.55 -4.57 6.27
N THR A 53 -4.51 -5.26 6.87
CA THR A 53 -4.33 -6.54 7.57
C THR A 53 -5.53 -7.46 7.29
N ALA A 54 -5.37 -8.76 7.58
CA ALA A 54 -6.47 -9.72 7.57
C ALA A 54 -6.60 -10.44 8.91
N ALA A 55 -7.84 -10.69 9.32
CA ALA A 55 -8.20 -11.25 10.61
C ALA A 55 -7.42 -12.53 10.94
N THR A 56 -7.36 -13.49 10.01
CA THR A 56 -6.66 -14.76 10.22
C THR A 56 -5.15 -14.61 10.38
N GLN A 57 -4.56 -13.54 9.82
CA GLN A 57 -3.13 -13.29 9.91
C GLN A 57 -2.74 -12.63 11.24
N ILE A 58 -3.57 -11.72 11.77
CA ILE A 58 -3.16 -10.88 12.91
C ILE A 58 -3.94 -11.13 14.20
N GLU A 59 -5.23 -11.50 14.14
CA GLU A 59 -6.08 -11.50 15.35
C GLU A 59 -5.58 -12.50 16.39
N GLY A 60 -5.23 -13.71 15.97
CA GLY A 60 -4.95 -14.80 16.90
C GLY A 60 -6.19 -15.15 17.74
N SER A 61 -5.95 -15.65 18.96
CA SER A 61 -7.00 -15.95 19.95
C SER A 61 -8.18 -16.75 19.34
N SER A 62 -7.85 -17.80 18.60
CA SER A 62 -8.79 -18.53 17.73
C SER A 62 -9.92 -19.26 18.46
N LYS A 63 -9.71 -19.58 19.74
CA LYS A 63 -10.65 -20.30 20.62
C LYS A 63 -11.25 -19.41 21.71
N GLU A 64 -10.99 -18.10 21.69
CA GLU A 64 -11.46 -17.18 22.73
C GLU A 64 -12.80 -16.53 22.40
N ALA A 65 -13.50 -16.09 23.45
CA ALA A 65 -14.74 -15.31 23.38
C ALA A 65 -15.82 -15.91 22.45
N GLY A 66 -15.90 -17.24 22.38
CA GLY A 66 -16.92 -17.94 21.60
C GLY A 66 -16.69 -17.95 20.09
N ARG A 67 -15.49 -17.57 19.59
CA ARG A 67 -15.17 -17.68 18.16
C ARG A 67 -15.23 -19.14 17.70
N GLY A 68 -15.93 -19.38 16.59
CA GLY A 68 -15.98 -20.68 15.93
C GLY A 68 -14.72 -20.97 15.10
N PRO A 69 -14.43 -22.24 14.80
CA PRO A 69 -13.27 -22.63 13.99
C PRO A 69 -13.45 -22.21 12.54
N SER A 70 -12.41 -21.62 11.95
CA SER A 70 -12.33 -21.31 10.52
C SER A 70 -11.58 -22.41 9.75
N VAL A 71 -11.66 -22.36 8.41
CA VAL A 71 -10.90 -23.27 7.53
C VAL A 71 -9.39 -23.12 7.76
N TRP A 72 -8.91 -21.90 8.03
CA TRP A 72 -7.50 -21.65 8.33
C TRP A 72 -7.06 -22.25 9.66
N ASP A 73 -7.91 -22.23 10.69
CA ASP A 73 -7.60 -22.88 11.97
C ASP A 73 -7.39 -24.39 11.77
N TYR A 74 -8.26 -25.02 10.98
CA TYR A 74 -8.12 -26.43 10.61
C TYR A 74 -6.84 -26.72 9.82
N TYR A 75 -6.52 -25.86 8.85
CA TYR A 75 -5.33 -26.04 8.00
C TYR A 75 -4.04 -25.96 8.82
N VAL A 76 -3.94 -24.96 9.71
CA VAL A 76 -2.76 -24.77 10.58
C VAL A 76 -2.62 -25.93 11.56
N GLU A 77 -3.72 -26.42 12.14
CA GLU A 77 -3.70 -27.57 13.04
C GLU A 77 -3.30 -28.87 12.32
N LYS A 78 -3.73 -29.05 11.07
CA LYS A 78 -3.52 -30.29 10.32
C LYS A 78 -2.17 -30.36 9.60
N PHE A 79 -1.60 -29.22 9.20
CA PHE A 79 -0.36 -29.14 8.44
C PHE A 79 0.65 -28.18 9.07
N PRO A 80 1.06 -28.39 10.33
CA PRO A 80 1.97 -27.48 11.03
C PRO A 80 3.34 -27.37 10.33
N GLU A 81 3.77 -28.41 9.60
CA GLU A 81 5.02 -28.42 8.84
C GLU A 81 5.05 -27.46 7.64
N ARG A 82 3.88 -26.93 7.24
CA ARG A 82 3.72 -26.02 6.08
C ARG A 82 3.58 -24.56 6.48
N ILE A 83 3.60 -24.28 7.78
CA ILE A 83 3.34 -22.96 8.34
C ILE A 83 4.60 -22.49 9.06
N ALA A 84 4.99 -21.24 8.83
CA ALA A 84 6.10 -20.64 9.54
C ALA A 84 5.76 -20.45 11.03
N ASP A 85 6.77 -20.50 11.90
CA ASP A 85 6.62 -20.24 13.33
C ASP A 85 5.98 -18.85 13.56
N HIS A 86 5.11 -18.73 14.57
CA HIS A 86 4.41 -17.49 14.96
C HIS A 86 3.46 -16.93 13.88
N TYR A 87 2.49 -17.73 13.42
CA TYR A 87 1.54 -17.34 12.37
C TYR A 87 0.63 -16.14 12.69
N ASN A 88 0.59 -15.64 13.94
CA ASN A 88 -0.17 -14.45 14.35
C ASN A 88 0.50 -13.67 15.50
N ILE A 89 0.09 -12.40 15.66
CA ILE A 89 0.67 -11.44 16.64
C ILE A 89 -0.28 -11.05 17.79
N ASP A 90 -1.41 -11.77 17.91
CA ASP A 90 -2.48 -11.58 18.90
C ASP A 90 -3.09 -10.16 18.95
N SER A 91 -3.34 -9.57 17.78
CA SER A 91 -4.01 -8.27 17.63
C SER A 91 -5.41 -8.26 18.26
N TYR A 92 -6.06 -9.40 18.48
CA TYR A 92 -7.34 -9.47 19.18
C TYR A 92 -7.26 -8.85 20.59
N LYS A 93 -6.20 -9.17 21.34
CA LYS A 93 -5.97 -8.59 22.67
C LYS A 93 -5.22 -7.27 22.62
N ARG A 94 -4.39 -7.08 21.59
CA ARG A 94 -3.43 -5.98 21.47
C ARG A 94 -3.86 -4.88 20.51
N TYR A 95 -5.12 -4.86 20.04
CA TYR A 95 -5.59 -3.88 19.06
C TYR A 95 -5.33 -2.42 19.47
N LYS A 96 -5.30 -2.10 20.77
CA LYS A 96 -4.96 -0.76 21.27
C LYS A 96 -3.52 -0.36 20.96
N GLU A 97 -2.59 -1.30 21.00
CA GLU A 97 -1.20 -1.12 20.60
C GLU A 97 -1.11 -0.92 19.09
N ASP A 98 -1.86 -1.70 18.32
CA ASP A 98 -1.92 -1.57 16.86
C ASP A 98 -2.46 -0.17 16.46
N VAL A 99 -3.54 0.29 17.09
CA VAL A 99 -4.08 1.65 16.86
C VAL A 99 -3.06 2.72 17.23
N LYS A 100 -2.29 2.53 18.30
CA LYS A 100 -1.20 3.45 18.66
C LYS A 100 -0.09 3.45 17.61
N ALA A 101 0.27 2.28 17.06
CA ALA A 101 1.25 2.17 15.99
C ALA A 101 0.77 2.87 14.71
N LEU A 102 -0.50 2.69 14.31
CA LEU A 102 -1.11 3.39 13.18
C LEU A 102 -1.04 4.91 13.33
N LYS A 103 -1.34 5.41 14.54
CA LYS A 103 -1.21 6.84 14.85
C LYS A 103 0.24 7.33 14.71
N ASN A 104 1.21 6.55 15.18
CA ASN A 104 2.63 6.89 15.07
C ASN A 104 3.13 6.87 13.62
N LEU A 105 2.60 5.96 12.79
CA LEU A 105 2.87 5.88 11.35
C LEU A 105 2.25 7.02 10.55
N ARG A 106 1.30 7.77 11.13
CA ARG A 106 0.61 8.91 10.49
C ARG A 106 -0.10 8.54 9.18
N VAL A 107 -0.62 7.32 9.10
CA VAL A 107 -1.45 6.88 7.97
C VAL A 107 -2.86 7.43 8.08
N GLY A 108 -3.48 7.75 6.94
CA GLY A 108 -4.83 8.28 6.88
C GLY A 108 -5.93 7.21 6.84
N SER A 109 -5.57 5.95 6.57
CA SER A 109 -6.53 4.84 6.59
C SER A 109 -5.93 3.53 7.12
N TYR A 110 -6.80 2.71 7.70
CA TYR A 110 -6.49 1.34 8.08
C TYR A 110 -7.61 0.41 7.61
N ARG A 111 -7.26 -0.53 6.73
CA ARG A 111 -8.19 -1.53 6.22
C ARG A 111 -7.93 -2.87 6.90
N PHE A 112 -8.92 -3.42 7.57
CA PHE A 112 -8.84 -4.75 8.15
C PHE A 112 -10.08 -5.58 7.77
N SER A 113 -9.97 -6.90 7.84
CA SER A 113 -11.11 -7.80 7.65
C SER A 113 -11.67 -8.24 9.00
N ILE A 114 -12.94 -8.60 9.04
CA ILE A 114 -13.60 -9.15 10.23
C ILE A 114 -13.64 -10.68 10.12
N SER A 115 -13.25 -11.39 11.19
CA SER A 115 -13.37 -12.85 11.23
C SER A 115 -14.84 -13.29 11.24
N TRP A 116 -15.31 -13.90 10.14
CA TRP A 116 -16.71 -14.36 10.03
C TRP A 116 -17.10 -15.29 11.17
N THR A 117 -16.26 -16.27 11.51
CA THR A 117 -16.53 -17.25 12.56
C THR A 117 -16.50 -16.66 13.98
N ARG A 118 -16.02 -15.42 14.14
CA ARG A 118 -16.13 -14.66 15.39
C ARG A 118 -17.48 -13.98 15.53
N ILE A 119 -18.06 -13.53 14.41
CA ILE A 119 -19.38 -12.88 14.39
C ILE A 119 -20.52 -13.91 14.37
N LEU A 120 -20.34 -14.99 13.59
CA LEU A 120 -21.28 -16.09 13.45
C LEU A 120 -20.56 -17.43 13.71
N PRO A 121 -20.41 -17.82 15.00
CA PRO A 121 -19.68 -19.03 15.38
C PRO A 121 -20.37 -20.33 14.98
N SER A 122 -21.71 -20.33 15.00
CA SER A 122 -22.54 -21.45 14.55
C SER A 122 -22.98 -21.22 13.10
N LYS A 123 -22.95 -22.28 12.29
CA LYS A 123 -23.35 -22.23 10.87
C LYS A 123 -24.87 -22.08 10.66
N HIS A 124 -25.64 -21.84 11.71
CA HIS A 124 -27.10 -21.79 11.67
C HIS A 124 -27.52 -20.39 12.12
N LEU A 125 -28.08 -19.63 11.17
CA LEU A 125 -29.00 -18.56 11.51
C LEU A 125 -30.31 -19.27 11.91
N ILE A 126 -30.84 -18.88 13.07
CA ILE A 126 -32.19 -19.23 13.55
C ILE A 126 -33.24 -19.11 12.45
#